data_AF-A0A2E4Y9P4-F1
#
_entry.id   AF-A0A2E4Y9P4-F1
#
_cell.length_a   1.000
_cell.length_b   1.000
_cell.length_c   1.000
_cell.angle_alpha   90.00
_cell.angle_beta   90.00
_cell.angle_gamma   90.00
#
_symmetry.space_group_name_H-M   'P 1'
#
loop_
_entity.id
_entity.type
_entity.pdbx_description
1 polymer ?
#
loop_
_entity_poly.entity_id
_entity_poly.type
_entity_poly.pdbx_seq_one_letter_code
_entity_poly.pdbx_strand_id
1 'polypeptide(L)' 'MMAINMILAADEYGGIGYKNDLPWAKIKLDLKWFADWTTDNVVVMGSNTWKSLGKIAPLKDRL' A
#
# COMPACT_ATOMS: atom_id res chain seq x y z
N MET A 1 -17.63 -11.55 -14.19
CA MET A 1 -17.61 -10.66 -13.01
C MET A 1 -16.17 -10.25 -12.77
N MET A 2 -15.88 -8.97 -12.53
CA MET A 2 -14.53 -8.55 -12.10
C MET A 2 -14.38 -8.83 -10.60
N ALA A 3 -13.26 -9.45 -10.21
CA ALA A 3 -12.94 -9.69 -8.81
C ALA A 3 -12.14 -8.50 -8.25
N ILE A 4 -12.40 -8.13 -7.00
CA ILE A 4 -11.62 -7.13 -6.27
C ILE A 4 -10.73 -7.88 -5.29
N ASN A 5 -9.43 -7.61 -5.34
CA ASN A 5 -8.45 -8.18 -4.43
C ASN A 5 -8.11 -7.17 -3.32
N MET A 6 -7.90 -7.68 -2.11
CA MET A 6 -7.37 -6.89 -0.99
C MET A 6 -5.92 -7.27 -0.72
N ILE A 7 -5.08 -6.26 -0.55
CA ILE A 7 -3.67 -6.42 -0.19
C ILE A 7 -3.42 -5.57 1.07
N LEU A 8 -2.79 -6.15 2.08
CA LEU A 8 -2.39 -5.46 3.31
C LEU A 8 -1.18 -6.13 3.96
N ALA A 9 -0.41 -5.35 4.72
CA ALA A 9 0.58 -5.84 5.66
C ALA A 9 0.12 -5.47 7.08
N ALA A 10 0.31 -6.38 8.03
CA ALA A 10 -0.12 -6.20 9.42
C ALA A 10 0.94 -6.78 10.38
N ASP A 11 1.01 -6.21 11.58
CA ASP A 11 1.76 -6.82 12.68
C ASP A 11 1.01 -8.02 13.29
N GLU A 12 1.62 -8.66 14.30
CA GLU A 12 1.07 -9.84 14.98
C GLU A 12 -0.27 -9.60 15.70
N TYR A 13 -0.64 -8.34 15.95
CA TYR A 13 -1.91 -7.93 16.57
C TYR A 13 -2.90 -7.34 15.57
N GLY A 14 -2.58 -7.34 14.26
CA GLY A 14 -3.43 -6.78 13.22
C GLY A 14 -3.27 -5.26 13.00
N GLY A 15 -2.25 -4.63 13.58
CA GLY A 15 -1.93 -3.23 13.36
C GLY A 15 -1.38 -2.98 11.95
N ILE A 16 -1.93 -1.98 11.25
CA ILE A 16 -1.56 -1.65 9.85
C ILE A 16 -0.98 -0.25 9.65
N GLY A 17 -0.99 0.59 10.70
CA GLY A 17 -0.62 1.98 10.59
C GLY A 17 -0.49 2.68 11.95
N TYR A 18 0.44 3.61 12.05
CA TYR A 18 0.63 4.46 13.22
C TYR A 18 1.00 5.89 12.78
N LYS A 19 0.31 6.90 13.30
CA LYS A 19 0.52 8.33 12.96
C LYS A 19 0.59 8.62 11.45
N ASN A 20 -0.32 8.01 10.68
CA ASN A 20 -0.42 8.17 9.22
C ASN A 20 0.82 7.67 8.43
N ASP A 21 1.51 6.67 8.97
CA ASP A 21 2.60 5.94 8.30
C ASP A 21 2.53 4.45 8.69
N LEU A 22 3.38 3.62 8.08
CA LEU A 22 3.58 2.24 8.50
C LEU A 22 4.19 2.22 9.92
N PRO A 23 3.77 1.30 10.80
CA PRO A 23 4.24 1.28 12.18
C PRO A 23 5.65 0.68 12.33
N TRP A 24 6.26 0.23 11.23
CA TRP A 24 7.60 -0.36 11.15
C TRP A 24 8.51 0.37 10.18
N ALA A 25 9.82 0.14 10.30
CA ALA A 25 10.82 0.62 9.34
C ALA A 25 10.56 0.02 7.94
N LYS A 26 10.93 0.75 6.88
CA LYS A 26 10.70 0.31 5.50
C LYS A 26 11.27 -1.09 5.22
N ILE A 27 10.39 -2.05 4.97
CA ILE A 27 10.75 -3.42 4.59
C ILE A 27 10.79 -3.48 3.06
N LYS A 28 12.00 -3.44 2.48
CA LYS A 28 12.17 -3.39 1.00
C LYS A 28 11.52 -4.56 0.28
N LEU A 29 11.54 -5.75 0.88
CA LEU A 29 10.97 -6.95 0.29
C LEU A 29 9.44 -6.86 0.19
N ASP A 30 8.78 -6.39 1.26
CA ASP A 30 7.33 -6.18 1.31
C ASP A 30 6.88 -5.12 0.29
N LEU A 31 7.58 -3.98 0.23
CA LEU A 31 7.29 -2.92 -0.74
C LEU A 31 7.49 -3.40 -2.19
N LYS A 32 8.49 -4.25 -2.45
CA LYS A 32 8.69 -4.86 -3.77
C LYS A 32 7.54 -5.81 -4.10
N TRP A 33 7.16 -6.68 -3.17
CA TRP A 33 6.05 -7.61 -3.35
C TRP A 33 4.74 -6.85 -3.64
N PHE A 34 4.44 -5.79 -2.89
CA PHE A 34 3.29 -4.91 -3.18
C PHE A 34 3.35 -4.33 -4.60
N ALA A 35 4.52 -3.85 -5.03
CA ALA A 35 4.68 -3.32 -6.38
C ALA A 35 4.49 -4.39 -7.46
N ASP A 36 5.03 -5.60 -7.27
CA ASP A 36 4.90 -6.72 -8.21
C ASP A 36 3.44 -7.10 -8.45
N TRP A 37 2.59 -7.01 -7.42
CA TRP A 37 1.16 -7.34 -7.52
C TRP A 37 0.26 -6.20 -7.98
N THR A 38 0.69 -4.95 -7.83
CA THR A 38 -0.17 -3.78 -8.09
C THR A 38 0.18 -3.03 -9.36
N THR A 39 1.39 -3.17 -9.90
CA THR A 39 1.78 -2.57 -11.19
C THR A 39 0.83 -3.03 -12.29
N ASP A 40 0.51 -2.13 -13.23
CA ASP A 40 -0.45 -2.32 -14.33
C ASP A 40 -1.90 -2.58 -13.90
N ASN A 41 -2.24 -2.31 -12.63
CA ASN A 41 -3.59 -2.46 -12.09
C ASN A 41 -4.15 -1.14 -11.54
N VAL A 42 -5.45 -1.17 -11.20
CA VAL A 42 -6.14 -0.09 -10.48
C VAL A 42 -5.93 -0.27 -8.98
N VAL A 43 -5.43 0.75 -8.28
CA VAL A 43 -5.21 0.73 -6.83
C VAL A 43 -6.15 1.72 -6.16
N VAL A 44 -7.15 1.18 -5.47
CA VAL A 44 -8.08 1.97 -4.65
C VAL A 44 -7.53 2.11 -3.24
N MET A 45 -7.46 3.33 -2.72
CA MET A 45 -7.00 3.61 -1.36
C MET A 45 -7.76 4.76 -0.70
N GLY A 46 -7.77 4.78 0.64
CA GLY A 46 -8.35 5.88 1.41
C GLY A 46 -7.52 7.17 1.32
N SER A 47 -8.14 8.31 1.61
CA SER A 47 -7.50 9.63 1.51
C SER A 47 -6.29 9.82 2.46
N ASN A 48 -6.29 9.15 3.61
CA ASN A 48 -5.17 9.18 4.55
C ASN A 48 -3.98 8.33 4.06
N THR A 49 -4.24 7.17 3.43
CA THR A 49 -3.22 6.37 2.73
C THR A 49 -2.62 7.15 1.58
N TRP A 50 -3.43 7.88 0.80
CA TRP A 50 -2.92 8.76 -0.24
C TRP A 50 -1.97 9.83 0.31
N LYS A 51 -2.36 10.48 1.42
CA LYS A 51 -1.52 11.50 2.08
C LYS A 51 -0.22 10.93 2.64
N SER A 52 -0.21 9.68 3.14
CA SER A 52 1.00 9.06 3.70
C SER A 52 2.08 8.80 2.64
N LEU A 53 1.71 8.63 1.37
CA LEU A 53 2.66 8.48 0.25
C LEU A 53 3.50 9.74 0.01
N GLY A 54 2.98 10.93 0.36
CA GLY A 54 3.66 12.21 0.17
C GLY A 54 4.16 12.42 -1.27
N LYS A 55 5.47 12.60 -1.44
CA LYS A 55 6.10 12.85 -2.74
C LYS A 55 6.12 11.65 -3.69
N ILE A 56 5.79 10.45 -3.20
CA ILE A 56 5.77 9.22 -3.99
C ILE A 56 4.44 9.10 -4.76
N ALA A 57 3.39 9.79 -4.33
CA ALA A 57 2.12 9.81 -5.06
C ALA A 57 2.22 10.64 -6.37
N PRO A 58 1.57 10.21 -7.47
CA PRO A 58 0.87 8.94 -7.64
C PRO A 58 1.84 7.76 -7.76
N LEU A 59 1.37 6.58 -7.37
CA LEU A 59 2.10 5.34 -7.60
C LEU A 59 2.27 5.12 -9.11
N LYS A 60 3.52 5.08 -9.61
CA LYS A 60 3.81 4.93 -11.05
C LYS A 60 3.18 3.66 -11.63
N ASP A 61 2.74 3.72 -12.88
CA ASP A 61 2.23 2.58 -13.65
C ASP A 61 1.01 1.90 -13.00
N ARG A 62 0.19 2.70 -12.29
CA ARG A 62 -1.07 2.30 -11.64
C ARG A 62 -2.12 3.36 -11.90
N LEU A 63 -3.38 2.93 -12.03
CA LEU A 63 -4.55 3.81 -12.05
C LEU A 63 -5.10 4.01 -10.63
#